data_AF-A0A640QMR7-F1
#
_entry.id   AF-A0A640QMR7-F1
#
_cell.length_a   1.000
_cell.length_b   1.000
_cell.length_c   1.000
_cell.angle_alpha   90.00
_cell.angle_beta   90.00
_cell.angle_gamma   90.00
#
_symmetry.space_group_name_H-M   'P 1'
#
loop_
_entity.id
_entity.type
_entity.pdbx_description
1 polymer ?
#
loop_
_entity_poly.entity_id
_entity_poly.type
_entity_poly.pdbx_seq_one_letter_code
_entity_poly.pdbx_strand_id
1 'polypeptide(L)' 'MTQAQSTTHLSCFIEAIALAKYTKCVSRDDLQALLQQKGYEEIVALNTAEELEPQLPIAS' A
#
# COMPACT_ATOMS: atom_id res chain seq x y z
N MET A 1 -1.71 -9.18 -18.01
CA MET A 1 -2.05 -9.24 -16.57
C MET A 1 -3.10 -10.32 -16.41
N THR A 2 -2.89 -11.29 -15.52
CA THR A 2 -3.92 -12.30 -15.21
C THR A 2 -4.96 -11.69 -14.27
N GLN A 3 -6.20 -12.19 -14.29
CA GLN A 3 -7.27 -11.70 -13.41
C GLN A 3 -6.86 -11.73 -11.93
N ALA A 4 -6.13 -12.77 -11.51
CA ALA A 4 -5.62 -12.93 -10.15
C ALA A 4 -4.65 -11.80 -9.72
N GLN A 5 -3.76 -11.37 -10.62
CA GLN A 5 -2.86 -10.24 -10.34
C GLN A 5 -3.65 -8.93 -10.18
N SER A 6 -4.69 -8.74 -10.98
CA SER A 6 -5.54 -7.55 -10.90
C SER A 6 -6.35 -7.49 -9.60
N THR A 7 -6.86 -8.62 -9.11
CA THR A 7 -7.59 -8.70 -7.84
C THR A 7 -6.67 -8.50 -6.63
N THR A 8 -5.45 -9.04 -6.66
CA THR A 8 -4.47 -8.85 -5.59
C THR A 8 -4.03 -7.40 -5.50
N HIS A 9 -3.79 -6.74 -6.65
CA HIS A 9 -3.43 -5.32 -6.68
C HIS A 9 -4.55 -4.44 -6.13
N LEU A 10 -5.81 -4.67 -6.52
CA LEU A 10 -6.95 -3.89 -6.01
C LEU A 10 -7.14 -4.08 -4.50
N SER A 11 -7.01 -5.31 -4.01
CA SER A 11 -7.13 -5.61 -2.57
C SER A 11 -6.03 -4.91 -1.76
N CYS A 12 -4.80 -5.00 -2.24
CA CYS A 12 -3.65 -4.30 -1.66
C CYS A 12 -3.87 -2.79 -1.62
N PHE A 13 -4.37 -2.21 -2.71
CA PHE A 13 -4.64 -0.79 -2.82
C PHE A 13 -5.69 -0.30 -1.81
N ILE A 14 -6.79 -1.03 -1.64
CA ILE A 14 -7.84 -0.69 -0.66
C ILE A 14 -7.30 -0.74 0.77
N GLU A 15 -6.53 -1.78 1.11
CA GLU A 15 -5.92 -1.87 2.44
C GLU A 15 -4.89 -0.77 2.69
N ALA A 16 -4.09 -0.43 1.68
CA ALA A 16 -3.11 0.63 1.77
C ALA A 16 -3.76 1.99 2.05
N ILE A 17 -4.91 2.30 1.44
CA ILE A 17 -5.69 3.50 1.75
C ILE A 17 -6.16 3.49 3.21
N ALA A 18 -6.63 2.35 3.70
CA ALA A 18 -7.06 2.23 5.10
C ALA A 18 -5.88 2.47 6.06
N LEU A 19 -4.72 1.86 5.80
CA LEU A 19 -3.52 2.06 6.59
C LEU A 19 -3.07 3.53 6.58
N ALA A 20 -2.94 4.12 5.40
CA ALA A 20 -2.57 5.53 5.25
C ALA A 20 -3.45 6.47 6.09
N LYS A 21 -4.75 6.20 6.17
CA LYS A 21 -5.70 7.02 6.93
C LYS A 21 -5.72 6.74 8.43
N TYR A 22 -5.63 5.47 8.84
CA TYR A 22 -5.91 5.07 10.22
C TYR A 22 -4.67 4.78 11.07
N THR A 23 -3.53 4.38 10.48
CA THR A 23 -2.31 4.05 11.22
C THR A 23 -1.28 5.17 11.26
N LYS A 24 -1.63 6.39 10.79
CA LYS A 24 -0.69 7.52 10.64
C LYS A 24 0.56 7.12 9.85
N CYS A 25 0.37 6.41 8.74
CA CYS A 25 1.44 6.06 7.84
C CYS A 25 1.93 7.35 7.15
N VAL A 26 3.13 7.81 7.48
CA VAL A 26 3.67 9.10 7.02
C VAL A 26 4.70 8.94 5.90
N SER A 27 5.10 7.72 5.57
CA SER A 27 6.05 7.46 4.49
C SER A 27 5.63 6.27 3.64
N ARG A 28 6.12 6.28 2.39
CA ARG A 28 6.02 5.16 1.46
C ARG A 28 6.63 3.88 2.04
N ASP A 29 7.77 4.01 2.69
CA ASP A 29 8.52 2.86 3.24
C ASP A 29 7.74 2.20 4.39
N ASP A 30 7.12 3.00 5.26
CA ASP A 30 6.23 2.48 6.30
C ASP A 30 5.01 1.77 5.69
N LEU A 31 4.43 2.33 4.62
CA LEU A 31 3.25 1.77 3.98
C LEU A 31 3.59 0.43 3.32
N GLN A 32 4.72 0.35 2.62
CA GLN A 32 5.23 -0.87 2.00
C GLN A 32 5.47 -1.95 3.07
N ALA A 33 6.13 -1.60 4.19
CA ALA A 33 6.40 -2.54 5.27
C ALA A 33 5.12 -3.10 5.90
N LEU A 34 4.10 -2.26 6.11
CA LEU A 34 2.81 -2.68 6.65
C LEU A 34 2.06 -3.63 5.69
N LEU A 35 2.13 -3.39 4.38
CA LEU A 35 1.53 -4.26 3.38
C LEU A 35 2.23 -5.63 3.31
N GLN A 36 3.56 -5.66 3.39
CA GLN A 36 4.31 -6.92 3.47
C GLN A 36 3.98 -7.71 4.74
N GLN A 37 3.84 -7.04 5.89
CA GLN A 37 3.41 -7.68 7.14
C GLN A 37 2.01 -8.30 7.05
N LYS A 38 1.16 -7.78 6.15
CA LYS A 38 -0.17 -8.32 5.85
C LYS A 38 -0.15 -9.47 4.84
N GLY A 39 1.02 -9.79 4.28
CA GLY A 39 1.22 -10.93 3.38
C GLY A 39 1.14 -10.58 1.89
N TYR A 40 1.14 -9.29 1.53
CA TYR A 40 1.27 -8.90 0.13
C TYR A 40 2.70 -9.13 -0.37
N GLU A 41 2.82 -9.60 -1.61
CA GLU A 41 4.10 -9.77 -2.29
C GLU A 41 4.85 -8.43 -2.36
N GLU A 42 6.18 -8.48 -2.25
CA GLU A 42 7.04 -7.30 -2.22
C GLU A 42 6.77 -6.33 -3.38
N ILE A 43 6.63 -6.85 -4.60
CA ILE A 43 6.39 -6.02 -5.79
C ILE A 43 5.00 -5.38 -5.79
N VAL A 44 3.99 -6.05 -5.24
CA VAL A 44 2.63 -5.51 -5.14
C VAL A 44 2.58 -4.44 -4.07
N ALA A 45 3.21 -4.68 -2.92
CA ALA A 45 3.34 -3.72 -1.83
C ALA A 45 4.10 -2.46 -2.26
N LEU A 46 5.22 -2.62 -2.98
CA LEU A 46 6.03 -1.52 -3.51
C LEU A 46 5.21 -0.66 -4.49
N ASN A 47 4.63 -1.28 -5.54
CA ASN A 47 3.85 -0.55 -6.53
C ASN A 47 2.66 0.20 -5.90
N THR A 48 1.98 -0.44 -4.95
CA THR A 48 0.86 0.17 -4.22
C THR A 48 1.32 1.37 -3.37
N ALA A 49 2.46 1.24 -2.68
CA ALA A 49 3.00 2.31 -1.85
C ALA A 49 3.48 3.50 -2.69
N GLU A 50 4.12 3.26 -3.84
CA GLU A 50 4.52 4.31 -4.79
C GLU A 50 3.30 5.05 -5.37
N GLU A 51 2.23 4.32 -5.72
CA GLU A 51 1.01 4.92 -6.24
C GLU A 51 0.27 5.78 -5.19
N LEU A 52 0.36 5.40 -3.91
CA LEU A 52 -0.27 6.12 -2.80
C LEU A 52 0.61 7.18 -2.15
N GLU A 53 1.93 7.19 -2.39
CA GLU A 53 2.87 8.15 -1.80
C GLU A 53 2.40 9.62 -1.93
N PRO A 54 1.92 10.10 -3.10
CA PRO A 54 1.44 11.48 -3.23
C PRO A 54 0.19 11.80 -2.39
N GLN A 55 -0.50 10.78 -1.91
CA GLN A 55 -1.75 10.87 -1.14
C GLN A 55 -1.53 10.63 0.35
N LEU A 56 -0.31 10.26 0.76
CA LEU A 56 0.03 10.09 2.16
C LEU A 56 -0.05 11.43 2.90
N PRO A 57 -0.53 11.44 4.16
CA PRO A 57 -0.52 12.64 4.95
C PRO A 57 0.93 13.11 5.15
N ILE A 58 1.21 14.34 4.72
CA ILE A 58 2.48 15.00 4.99
C ILE A 58 2.61 15.10 6.52
N ALA A 59 3.64 14.48 7.08
CA ALA A 59 3.99 14.68 8.48
C ALA A 59 4.17 16.20 8.69
N SER A 60 3.21 16.81 9.40
CA SER A 60 3.22 18.23 9.73
C SER A 60 4.16 18.52 10.89
#